data_AF-A0A7C5FGL5-F1
#
_entry.id   AF-A0A7C5FGL5-F1
#
_cell.length_a   1.000
_cell.length_b   1.000
_cell.length_c   1.000
_cell.angle_alpha   90.00
_cell.angle_beta   90.00
_cell.angle_gamma   90.00
#
_symmetry.space_group_name_H-M   'P 1'
#
loop_
_entity.id
_entity.type
_entity.pdbx_description
1 polymer ?
#
loop_
_entity_poly.entity_id
_entity_poly.type
_entity_poly.pdbx_seq_one_letter_code
_entity_poly.pdbx_strand_id
1 'polypeptide(L)'
;MYQSREQDIIPEYWYNVVPDLPEQLSPPKDSKRDSSSIEMLNRILPKKLLEQEFSFKRREKIPDEVMELYRQIGRPTPLVRALNLEKKLGYSGKIYFKYEGATVTGSHKINTALPQAFYAANEGVQEVVTETGAGQWGTATALAASLNGMRSKVFMVRTSFNQKPLRKQIMEIYGANVVPSPSSETDFGRRTLME
;
A
#
# COMPACT_ATOMS: atom_id res chain seq x y z
N MET A 1 -28.42 10.88 -9.27
CA MET A 1 -27.32 10.65 -10.24
C MET A 1 -26.09 11.38 -9.73
N TYR A 2 -25.07 10.67 -9.27
CA TYR A 2 -23.77 11.29 -9.04
C TYR A 2 -23.21 11.67 -10.42
N GLN A 3 -23.22 12.97 -10.75
CA GLN A 3 -22.52 13.50 -11.91
C GLN A 3 -21.07 13.02 -11.84
N SER A 4 -20.66 12.21 -12.82
CA SER A 4 -19.27 11.88 -13.10
C SER A 4 -18.53 13.16 -13.50
N ARG A 5 -18.12 13.96 -12.52
CA ARG A 5 -17.23 15.09 -12.75
C ARG A 5 -15.83 14.54 -12.93
N GLU A 6 -15.54 14.28 -14.20
CA GLU A 6 -14.24 14.24 -14.87
C GLU A 6 -13.18 13.32 -14.24
N GLN A 7 -12.87 12.23 -14.95
CA GLN A 7 -11.66 11.43 -14.72
C GLN A 7 -10.37 12.28 -14.89
N ASP A 8 -10.48 13.52 -15.39
CA ASP A 8 -9.40 14.50 -15.63
C ASP A 8 -8.78 15.10 -14.36
N ILE A 9 -9.23 14.73 -13.15
CA ILE A 9 -8.65 15.24 -11.89
C ILE A 9 -7.60 14.32 -11.26
N ILE A 10 -7.27 13.17 -11.85
CA ILE A 10 -6.19 12.32 -11.31
C ILE A 10 -4.86 13.05 -11.57
N PRO A 11 -4.07 13.40 -10.54
CA PRO A 11 -2.79 14.07 -10.74
C PRO A 11 -1.82 13.18 -11.50
N GLU A 12 -1.04 13.74 -12.42
CA GLU A 12 0.00 13.02 -13.18
C GLU A 12 1.31 12.83 -12.39
N TYR A 13 1.40 13.41 -11.19
CA TYR A 13 2.61 13.39 -10.36
C TYR A 13 2.27 13.03 -8.92
N TRP A 14 3.09 12.18 -8.32
CA TRP A 14 3.20 12.12 -6.86
C TRP A 14 3.98 13.32 -6.36
N TYR A 15 3.62 13.80 -5.17
CA TYR A 15 4.30 14.91 -4.50
C TYR A 15 5.17 14.37 -3.37
N ASN A 16 6.44 14.76 -3.37
CA ASN A 16 7.38 14.47 -2.30
C ASN A 16 7.52 15.71 -1.42
N VAL A 17 7.17 15.57 -0.14
CA VAL A 17 7.22 16.67 0.83
C VAL A 17 8.63 16.95 1.35
N VAL A 18 9.57 16.00 1.23
CA VAL A 18 10.91 16.09 1.81
C VAL A 18 11.66 17.37 1.42
N PRO A 19 11.67 17.82 0.14
CA PRO A 19 12.34 19.06 -0.25
C PRO A 19 11.74 20.33 0.34
N ASP A 20 10.51 20.26 0.85
CA ASP A 20 9.75 21.40 1.37
C ASP A 20 9.65 21.37 2.92
N LEU A 21 10.33 20.43 3.58
CA LEU A 21 10.41 20.39 5.04
C LEU A 21 11.25 21.55 5.58
N PRO A 22 10.91 22.09 6.77
CA PRO A 22 11.67 23.19 7.39
C PRO A 22 13.09 22.78 7.79
N GLU A 23 13.30 21.48 8.02
CA GLU A 23 14.60 20.88 8.37
C GLU A 23 14.79 19.60 7.56
N GLN A 24 16.05 19.24 7.30
CA GLN A 24 16.37 18.00 6.61
C GLN A 24 16.05 16.79 7.51
N LEU A 25 15.42 15.77 6.92
CA LEU A 25 15.23 14.50 7.59
C LEU A 25 16.58 13.85 7.88
N SER A 26 16.72 13.31 9.08
CA SER A 26 17.87 12.47 9.39
C SER A 26 17.87 11.24 8.48
N PRO A 27 19.03 10.86 7.93
CA PRO A 27 19.11 9.67 7.11
C PRO A 27 18.80 8.40 7.95
N PRO A 28 18.38 7.30 7.30
CA PRO A 28 18.25 6.00 7.95
C PRO A 28 19.55 5.62 8.68
N LYS A 29 19.41 4.97 9.84
CA LYS A 29 20.55 4.55 10.68
C LYS A 29 20.54 3.04 10.87
N ASP A 30 21.72 2.44 10.81
CA ASP A 30 21.89 1.04 11.18
C ASP A 30 21.86 0.87 12.70
N SER A 31 21.10 -0.12 13.16
CA SER A 31 20.97 -0.43 14.60
C SER A 31 22.15 -1.25 15.15
N LYS A 32 22.88 -1.97 14.28
CA LYS A 32 24.03 -2.80 14.62
C LYS A 32 25.22 -2.39 13.76
N ARG A 33 26.43 -2.41 14.35
CA ARG A 33 27.67 -2.03 13.64
C ARG A 33 28.05 -2.96 12.50
N ASP A 34 27.62 -4.23 12.54
CA ASP A 34 28.12 -5.29 11.66
C ASP A 34 27.13 -5.72 10.56
N SER A 35 26.00 -5.01 10.40
CA SER A 35 25.01 -5.33 9.38
C SER A 35 24.41 -4.05 8.79
N SER A 36 24.54 -3.86 7.48
CA SER A 36 23.94 -2.72 6.79
C SER A 36 22.47 -2.98 6.44
N SER A 37 21.58 -2.16 6.98
CA SER A 37 20.15 -2.18 6.63
C SER A 37 19.95 -1.75 5.19
N ILE A 38 20.80 -0.86 4.65
CA ILE A 38 20.75 -0.45 3.24
C ILE A 38 21.07 -1.60 2.31
N GLU A 39 22.11 -2.40 2.61
CA GLU A 39 22.42 -3.59 1.82
C GLU A 39 21.28 -4.61 1.86
N MET A 40 20.66 -4.79 3.03
CA MET A 40 19.48 -5.64 3.18
C MET A 40 18.30 -5.11 2.34
N LEU A 41 18.03 -3.80 2.35
CA LEU A 41 16.96 -3.19 1.55
C LEU A 41 17.19 -3.38 0.05
N ASN A 42 18.42 -3.26 -0.43
CA ASN A 42 18.77 -3.53 -1.84
C ASN A 42 18.46 -4.95 -2.28
N ARG A 43 18.43 -5.93 -1.35
CA ARG A 43 18.08 -7.32 -1.65
C ARG A 43 16.58 -7.58 -1.60
N ILE A 44 15.81 -6.75 -0.89
CA ILE A 44 14.39 -7.00 -0.59
C ILE A 44 13.47 -6.14 -1.46
N LEU A 45 13.83 -4.88 -1.70
CA LEU A 45 12.99 -3.93 -2.40
C LEU A 45 13.36 -3.85 -3.88
N PRO A 46 12.37 -3.69 -4.78
CA PRO A 46 12.60 -3.23 -6.13
C PRO A 46 13.50 -1.98 -6.15
N LYS A 47 14.49 -1.97 -7.04
CA LYS A 47 15.47 -0.89 -7.17
C LYS A 47 14.78 0.46 -7.34
N LYS A 48 13.69 0.51 -8.12
CA LYS A 48 12.98 1.78 -8.35
C LYS A 48 12.37 2.39 -7.09
N LEU A 49 11.89 1.56 -6.16
CA LEU A 49 11.37 2.03 -4.89
C LEU A 49 12.46 2.60 -4.01
N LEU A 50 13.64 1.95 -4.01
CA LEU A 50 14.80 2.46 -3.26
C LEU A 50 15.30 3.79 -3.83
N GLU A 51 15.33 3.94 -5.16
CA GLU A 51 15.64 5.22 -5.79
C GLU A 51 14.66 6.34 -5.38
N GLN A 52 13.37 6.01 -5.24
CA GLN A 52 12.34 6.97 -4.82
C GLN A 52 12.50 7.38 -3.35
N GLU A 53 12.88 6.46 -2.47
CA GLU A 53 13.13 6.74 -1.05
C GLU A 53 14.25 7.80 -0.86
N PHE A 54 15.25 7.79 -1.74
CA PHE A 54 16.36 8.75 -1.72
C PHE A 54 16.22 9.88 -2.75
N SER A 55 15.03 10.05 -3.35
CA SER A 55 14.77 11.14 -4.29
C SER A 55 14.47 12.44 -3.54
N PHE A 56 15.10 13.53 -3.99
CA PHE A 56 14.81 14.90 -3.54
C PHE A 56 14.02 15.69 -4.57
N LYS A 57 13.42 15.03 -5.57
CA LYS A 57 12.53 15.71 -6.51
C LYS A 57 11.20 16.00 -5.84
N ARG A 58 10.71 17.23 -5.94
CA ARG A 58 9.41 17.65 -5.41
C ARG A 58 8.23 16.91 -6.06
N ARG A 59 8.39 16.50 -7.32
CA ARG A 59 7.37 15.79 -8.10
C ARG A 59 7.99 14.61 -8.82
N GLU A 60 7.32 13.47 -8.75
CA GLU A 60 7.67 12.26 -9.49
C GLU A 60 6.52 11.91 -10.41
N LYS A 61 6.78 11.78 -11.72
CA LYS A 61 5.74 11.43 -12.70
C LYS A 61 5.20 10.03 -12.38
N ILE A 62 3.88 9.91 -12.33
CA ILE A 62 3.20 8.62 -12.21
C ILE A 62 3.30 7.92 -13.59
N PRO A 63 3.80 6.68 -13.67
CA PRO A 63 3.81 5.92 -14.91
C PRO A 63 2.41 5.81 -15.50
N ASP A 64 2.29 5.88 -16.83
CA ASP A 64 1.00 5.91 -17.50
C ASP A 64 0.21 4.59 -17.25
N GLU A 65 0.91 3.48 -17.08
CA GLU A 65 0.35 2.18 -16.68
C GLU A 65 -0.20 2.20 -15.25
N VAL A 66 0.48 2.87 -14.33
CA VAL A 66 -0.01 3.04 -12.94
C VAL A 66 -1.22 3.97 -12.90
N MET A 67 -1.25 5.00 -13.75
CA MET A 67 -2.42 5.85 -13.91
C MET A 67 -3.64 5.06 -14.38
N GLU A 68 -3.45 4.12 -15.32
CA GLU A 68 -4.53 3.25 -15.77
C GLU A 68 -5.03 2.31 -14.68
N LEU A 69 -4.12 1.71 -13.91
CA LEU A 69 -4.47 0.91 -12.73
C LEU A 69 -5.24 1.73 -11.69
N TYR A 70 -4.87 3.00 -11.48
CA TYR A 70 -5.62 3.90 -10.60
C TYR A 70 -7.05 4.15 -11.10
N ARG A 71 -7.26 4.32 -12.41
CA ARG A 71 -8.62 4.43 -12.97
C ARG A 71 -9.41 3.14 -12.75
N GLN A 72 -8.79 1.99 -13.02
CA GLN A 72 -9.40 0.67 -12.88
C GLN A 72 -9.89 0.40 -11.45
N ILE A 73 -9.16 0.86 -10.42
CA ILE A 73 -9.54 0.66 -9.01
C ILE A 73 -10.49 1.72 -8.45
N GLY A 74 -10.94 2.68 -9.28
CA GLY A 74 -11.95 3.67 -8.92
C GLY A 74 -11.39 5.02 -8.44
N ARG A 75 -10.16 5.40 -8.81
CA ARG A 75 -9.71 6.79 -8.67
C ARG A 75 -10.30 7.65 -9.81
N PRO A 76 -10.53 8.96 -9.58
CA PRO A 76 -10.37 9.68 -8.32
C PRO A 76 -11.48 9.35 -7.31
N THR A 77 -11.13 9.27 -6.03
CA THR A 77 -12.10 8.99 -4.96
C THR A 77 -12.97 10.22 -4.65
N PRO A 78 -14.22 10.06 -4.18
CA PRO A 78 -15.11 11.21 -3.91
C PRO A 78 -14.60 12.13 -2.80
N LEU A 79 -14.78 13.44 -2.96
CA LEU A 79 -14.71 14.42 -1.88
C LEU A 79 -16.13 14.73 -1.42
N VAL A 80 -16.49 14.28 -0.22
CA VAL A 80 -17.88 14.33 0.26
C VAL A 80 -18.01 15.38 1.36
N ARG A 81 -19.06 16.21 1.29
CA ARG A 81 -19.42 17.14 2.36
C ARG A 81 -20.37 16.47 3.35
N ALA A 82 -20.03 16.50 4.64
CA ALA A 82 -20.77 15.82 5.70
C ALA A 82 -21.91 16.68 6.29
N LEU A 83 -22.89 17.06 5.46
CA LEU A 83 -23.98 17.99 5.86
C LEU A 83 -24.74 17.54 7.13
N ASN A 84 -25.05 16.24 7.24
CA ASN A 84 -25.75 15.70 8.41
C ASN A 84 -24.88 15.73 9.67
N LEU A 85 -23.56 15.60 9.53
CA LEU A 85 -22.63 15.72 10.64
C LEU A 85 -22.49 17.18 11.08
N GLU A 86 -22.36 18.11 10.13
CA GLU A 86 -22.38 19.56 10.39
C GLU A 86 -23.62 19.93 11.22
N LYS A 87 -24.81 19.51 10.76
CA LYS A 87 -26.09 19.74 11.46
C LYS A 87 -26.11 19.11 12.85
N LYS A 88 -25.68 17.85 13.00
CA LYS A 88 -25.69 17.14 14.28
C LYS A 88 -24.78 17.80 15.32
N LEU A 89 -23.66 18.38 14.89
CA LEU A 89 -22.71 19.06 15.77
C LEU A 89 -23.06 20.53 16.05
N GLY A 90 -24.04 21.10 15.34
CA GLY A 90 -24.25 22.55 15.34
C GLY A 90 -23.05 23.33 14.79
N TYR A 91 -22.24 22.71 13.91
CA TYR A 91 -21.01 23.31 13.40
C TYR A 91 -21.31 24.25 12.24
N SER A 92 -20.85 25.50 12.33
CA SER A 92 -21.05 26.53 11.32
C SER A 92 -20.06 26.45 10.14
N GLY A 93 -18.97 25.70 10.29
CA GLY A 93 -18.01 25.46 9.22
C GLY A 93 -18.45 24.34 8.27
N LYS A 94 -17.58 24.02 7.32
CA LYS A 94 -17.80 22.94 6.35
C LYS A 94 -16.92 21.75 6.70
N ILE A 95 -17.48 20.56 6.77
CA ILE A 95 -16.75 19.31 7.01
C ILE A 95 -16.71 18.52 5.72
N TYR A 96 -15.52 18.30 5.19
CA TYR A 96 -15.28 17.45 4.03
C TYR A 96 -14.44 16.24 4.41
N PHE A 97 -14.70 15.11 3.75
CA PHE A 97 -13.84 13.95 3.84
C PHE A 97 -13.55 13.39 2.45
N LYS A 98 -12.28 13.05 2.21
CA LYS A 98 -11.85 12.34 1.01
C LYS A 98 -12.09 10.84 1.23
N TYR A 99 -13.05 10.27 0.51
CA TYR A 99 -13.52 8.91 0.80
C TYR A 99 -12.66 7.85 0.09
N GLU A 100 -11.50 7.55 0.66
CA GLU A 100 -10.57 6.51 0.15
C GLU A 100 -11.10 5.07 0.31
N GLY A 101 -12.23 4.90 1.01
CA GLY A 101 -12.96 3.63 1.06
C GLY A 101 -13.69 3.27 -0.23
N ALA A 102 -13.76 4.19 -1.20
CA ALA A 102 -14.41 3.96 -2.49
C ALA A 102 -13.60 3.06 -3.45
N THR A 103 -12.31 2.83 -3.18
CA THR A 103 -11.49 1.95 -4.02
C THR A 103 -11.91 0.50 -3.85
N VAL A 104 -11.60 -0.36 -4.83
CA VAL A 104 -11.97 -1.79 -4.84
C VAL A 104 -11.55 -2.54 -3.56
N THR A 105 -10.45 -2.12 -2.91
CA THR A 105 -9.96 -2.75 -1.66
C THR A 105 -10.48 -2.08 -0.39
N GLY A 106 -11.26 -1.01 -0.52
CA GLY A 106 -11.89 -0.31 0.59
C GLY A 106 -10.94 0.53 1.45
N SER A 107 -9.74 0.86 0.96
CA SER A 107 -8.81 1.76 1.68
C SER A 107 -7.78 2.41 0.76
N HIS A 108 -7.09 3.44 1.27
CA HIS A 108 -6.01 4.14 0.55
C HIS A 108 -4.76 3.29 0.30
N LYS A 109 -4.65 2.10 0.89
CA LYS A 109 -3.44 1.26 0.83
C LYS A 109 -3.12 0.78 -0.59
N ILE A 110 -4.14 0.61 -1.43
CA ILE A 110 -3.95 0.25 -2.85
C ILE A 110 -3.16 1.31 -3.62
N ASN A 111 -3.16 2.57 -3.16
CA ASN A 111 -2.46 3.66 -3.84
C ASN A 111 -0.93 3.45 -3.87
N THR A 112 -0.36 2.79 -2.86
CA THR A 112 1.07 2.42 -2.84
C THR A 112 1.31 0.98 -3.26
N ALA A 113 0.38 0.05 -2.98
CA ALA A 113 0.54 -1.35 -3.41
C ALA A 113 0.66 -1.48 -4.93
N LEU A 114 -0.12 -0.72 -5.71
CA LEU A 114 -0.09 -0.74 -7.18
C LEU A 114 1.28 -0.34 -7.75
N PRO A 115 1.84 0.85 -7.48
CA PRO A 115 3.16 1.20 -8.00
C PRO A 115 4.26 0.26 -7.50
N GLN A 116 4.20 -0.23 -6.26
CA GLN A 116 5.18 -1.20 -5.77
C GLN A 116 5.14 -2.52 -6.56
N ALA A 117 3.94 -3.07 -6.80
CA ALA A 117 3.79 -4.27 -7.62
C ALA A 117 4.19 -4.02 -9.09
N PHE A 118 3.85 -2.87 -9.65
CA PHE A 118 4.25 -2.47 -11.01
C PHE A 118 5.78 -2.43 -11.16
N TYR A 119 6.48 -1.77 -10.25
CA TYR A 119 7.95 -1.71 -10.31
C TYR A 119 8.58 -3.09 -10.10
N ALA A 120 8.05 -3.89 -9.17
CA ALA A 120 8.52 -5.27 -8.97
C ALA A 120 8.33 -6.12 -10.25
N ALA A 121 7.17 -6.05 -10.89
CA ALA A 121 6.87 -6.77 -12.11
C ALA A 121 7.81 -6.36 -13.27
N ASN A 122 8.06 -5.05 -13.44
CA ASN A 122 8.98 -4.53 -14.45
C ASN A 122 10.44 -4.94 -14.20
N GLU A 123 10.81 -5.21 -12.96
CA GLU A 123 12.11 -5.75 -12.58
C GLU A 123 12.17 -7.30 -12.70
N GLY A 124 11.10 -7.94 -13.20
CA GLY A 124 11.04 -9.38 -13.45
C GLY A 124 10.71 -10.21 -12.20
N VAL A 125 10.33 -9.59 -11.09
CA VAL A 125 9.91 -10.29 -9.88
C VAL A 125 8.64 -11.09 -10.17
N GLN A 126 8.60 -12.35 -9.72
CA GLN A 126 7.48 -13.27 -9.97
C GLN A 126 6.50 -13.37 -8.80
N GLU A 127 6.96 -13.03 -7.60
CA GLU A 127 6.19 -13.14 -6.36
C GLU A 127 6.55 -12.01 -5.41
N VAL A 128 5.55 -11.26 -4.94
CA VAL A 128 5.73 -10.32 -3.82
C VAL A 128 5.37 -10.99 -2.49
N VAL A 129 6.08 -10.61 -1.43
CA VAL A 129 5.84 -11.11 -0.08
C VAL A 129 5.60 -9.92 0.84
N THR A 130 4.57 -10.01 1.68
CA THR A 130 4.30 -8.96 2.68
C THR A 130 3.66 -9.52 3.95
N GLU A 131 3.62 -8.71 5.01
CA GLU A 131 2.90 -8.98 6.24
C GLU A 131 1.49 -8.38 6.23
N THR A 132 0.60 -8.83 7.11
CA THR A 132 -0.61 -8.06 7.41
C THR A 132 -1.16 -8.35 8.80
N GLY A 133 -1.74 -7.34 9.45
CA GLY A 133 -2.51 -7.53 10.69
C GLY A 133 -3.97 -7.82 10.38
N ALA A 134 -4.79 -6.76 10.34
CA ALA A 134 -6.22 -6.86 10.06
C ALA A 134 -6.57 -7.21 8.59
N GLY A 135 -5.59 -7.39 7.71
CA GLY A 135 -5.78 -7.82 6.31
C GLY A 135 -5.92 -6.69 5.29
N GLN A 136 -6.05 -5.43 5.70
CA GLN A 136 -6.25 -4.30 4.80
C GLN A 136 -5.07 -4.09 3.82
N TRP A 137 -3.84 -4.24 4.33
CA TRP A 137 -2.62 -4.15 3.53
C TRP A 137 -2.46 -5.37 2.64
N GLY A 138 -2.64 -6.58 3.19
CA GLY A 138 -2.56 -7.80 2.40
C GLY A 138 -3.59 -7.85 1.27
N THR A 139 -4.82 -7.35 1.48
CA THR A 139 -5.83 -7.21 0.41
C THR A 139 -5.36 -6.26 -0.70
N ALA A 140 -4.73 -5.14 -0.35
CA ALA A 140 -4.18 -4.21 -1.33
C ALA A 140 -3.03 -4.84 -2.14
N THR A 141 -2.09 -5.51 -1.47
CA THR A 141 -0.96 -6.18 -2.11
C THR A 141 -1.39 -7.36 -2.98
N ALA A 142 -2.38 -8.15 -2.53
CA ALA A 142 -2.92 -9.28 -3.29
C ALA A 142 -3.55 -8.81 -4.60
N LEU A 143 -4.41 -7.77 -4.55
CA LEU A 143 -5.00 -7.20 -5.77
C LEU A 143 -3.92 -6.60 -6.68
N ALA A 144 -2.97 -5.84 -6.11
CA ALA A 144 -1.92 -5.22 -6.89
C ALA A 144 -1.01 -6.25 -7.61
N ALA A 145 -0.64 -7.33 -6.93
CA ALA A 145 0.10 -8.44 -7.52
C ALA A 145 -0.70 -9.10 -8.65
N SER A 146 -1.98 -9.40 -8.41
CA SER A 146 -2.89 -10.00 -9.40
C SER A 146 -2.99 -9.16 -10.68
N LEU A 147 -3.19 -7.84 -10.55
CA LEU A 147 -3.28 -6.92 -11.69
C LEU A 147 -1.97 -6.79 -12.49
N ASN A 148 -0.83 -7.10 -11.87
CA ASN A 148 0.48 -7.08 -12.52
C ASN A 148 0.96 -8.51 -12.90
N GLY A 149 0.09 -9.52 -12.85
CA GLY A 149 0.43 -10.90 -13.23
C GLY A 149 1.42 -11.58 -12.27
N MET A 150 1.57 -11.09 -11.05
CA MET A 150 2.48 -11.62 -10.04
C MET A 150 1.75 -12.52 -9.04
N ARG A 151 2.48 -13.48 -8.45
CA ARG A 151 2.03 -14.17 -7.24
C ARG A 151 2.16 -13.25 -6.03
N SER A 152 1.38 -13.52 -4.99
CA SER A 152 1.55 -12.87 -3.69
C SER A 152 1.51 -13.88 -2.54
N LYS A 153 2.42 -13.70 -1.58
CA LYS A 153 2.40 -14.41 -0.30
C LYS A 153 2.21 -13.39 0.83
N VAL A 154 1.23 -13.63 1.69
CA VAL A 154 0.86 -12.73 2.78
C VAL A 154 1.00 -13.44 4.13
N PHE A 155 1.93 -12.97 4.96
CA PHE A 155 2.07 -13.42 6.35
C PHE A 155 1.11 -12.64 7.25
N MET A 156 -0.04 -13.23 7.56
CA MET A 156 -1.07 -12.60 8.39
C MET A 156 -0.91 -12.95 9.87
N VAL A 157 -0.97 -11.96 10.77
CA VAL A 157 -0.87 -12.19 12.23
C VAL A 157 -1.86 -13.28 12.66
N ARG A 158 -1.37 -14.36 13.29
CA ARG A 158 -2.12 -15.60 13.59
C ARG A 158 -3.48 -15.34 14.26
N THR A 159 -3.53 -14.45 15.24
CA THR A 159 -4.80 -14.08 15.89
C THR A 159 -5.79 -13.45 14.91
N SER A 160 -5.33 -12.53 14.06
CA SER A 160 -6.19 -11.90 13.04
C SER A 160 -6.55 -12.88 11.92
N PHE A 161 -5.65 -13.79 11.55
CA PHE A 161 -5.92 -14.86 10.59
C PHE A 161 -7.12 -15.71 11.03
N ASN A 162 -7.19 -16.06 12.32
CA ASN A 162 -8.28 -16.84 12.89
C ASN A 162 -9.57 -16.03 13.08
N GLN A 163 -9.46 -14.78 13.58
CA GLN A 163 -10.62 -13.97 13.96
C GLN A 163 -11.26 -13.20 12.80
N LYS A 164 -10.53 -12.96 11.69
CA LYS A 164 -10.98 -12.13 10.56
C LYS A 164 -10.94 -12.90 9.23
N PRO A 165 -11.66 -14.03 9.11
CA PRO A 165 -11.56 -14.93 7.96
C PRO A 165 -11.98 -14.26 6.64
N LEU A 166 -12.91 -13.31 6.65
CA LEU A 166 -13.37 -12.62 5.45
C LEU A 166 -12.25 -11.86 4.73
N ARG A 167 -11.36 -11.20 5.48
CA ARG A 167 -10.22 -10.47 4.89
C ARG A 167 -9.23 -11.45 4.25
N LYS A 168 -9.03 -12.62 4.89
CA LYS A 168 -8.23 -13.72 4.34
C LYS A 168 -8.84 -14.22 3.02
N GLN A 169 -10.13 -14.53 3.00
CA GLN A 169 -10.83 -15.00 1.81
C GLN A 169 -10.75 -14.01 0.65
N ILE A 170 -10.86 -12.70 0.90
CA ILE A 170 -10.69 -11.69 -0.15
C ILE A 170 -9.26 -11.74 -0.73
N MET A 171 -8.23 -11.90 0.10
CA MET A 171 -6.85 -12.07 -0.37
C MET A 171 -6.69 -13.34 -1.22
N GLU A 172 -7.27 -14.45 -0.78
CA GLU A 172 -7.27 -15.73 -1.50
C GLU A 172 -8.01 -15.64 -2.85
N ILE A 173 -9.12 -14.89 -2.93
CA ILE A 173 -9.85 -14.62 -4.20
C ILE A 173 -8.97 -13.86 -5.20
N TYR A 174 -8.13 -12.94 -4.73
CA TYR A 174 -7.13 -12.27 -5.57
C TYR A 174 -5.88 -13.13 -5.86
N GLY A 175 -5.87 -14.39 -5.43
CA GLY A 175 -4.80 -15.35 -5.71
C GLY A 175 -3.62 -15.32 -4.74
N ALA A 176 -3.75 -14.66 -3.58
CA ALA A 176 -2.70 -14.66 -2.57
C ALA A 176 -2.64 -15.97 -1.78
N ASN A 177 -1.43 -16.45 -1.50
CA ASN A 177 -1.18 -17.47 -0.48
C ASN A 177 -1.08 -16.79 0.90
N VAL A 178 -2.07 -17.00 1.77
CA VAL A 178 -2.11 -16.37 3.10
C VAL A 178 -1.67 -17.37 4.18
N VAL A 179 -0.62 -17.02 4.92
CA VAL A 179 0.02 -17.88 5.92
C VAL A 179 -0.07 -17.22 7.30
N PRO A 180 -0.47 -17.93 8.37
CA PRO A 180 -0.48 -17.37 9.72
C PRO A 180 0.96 -17.14 10.23
N SER A 181 1.23 -15.95 10.78
CA SER A 181 2.52 -15.58 11.38
C SER A 181 2.41 -15.52 12.92
N PRO A 182 3.36 -16.09 13.69
CA PRO A 182 4.58 -16.79 13.23
C PRO A 182 4.25 -18.08 12.47
N SER A 183 5.06 -18.42 11.45
CA SER A 183 4.87 -19.57 10.55
C SER A 183 6.07 -20.52 10.56
N SER A 184 5.89 -21.77 10.16
CA SER A 184 6.99 -22.73 10.01
C SER A 184 7.80 -22.55 8.71
N GLU A 185 7.42 -21.62 7.83
CA GLU A 185 8.07 -21.41 6.52
C GLU A 185 9.41 -20.68 6.61
N THR A 186 9.72 -20.01 7.72
CA THR A 186 10.97 -19.25 7.92
C THR A 186 11.72 -19.72 9.17
N ASP A 187 13.04 -19.57 9.20
CA ASP A 187 13.85 -19.87 10.40
C ASP A 187 13.45 -19.03 11.61
N PHE A 188 13.08 -17.77 11.37
CA PHE A 188 12.59 -16.89 12.44
C PHE A 188 11.27 -17.42 13.01
N GLY A 189 10.29 -17.71 12.14
CA GLY A 189 9.00 -18.21 12.59
C GLY A 189 9.09 -19.59 13.26
N ARG A 190 9.97 -20.49 12.80
CA ARG A 190 10.22 -21.78 13.47
C ARG A 190 10.74 -21.60 14.90
N ARG A 191 11.71 -20.69 15.11
CA ARG A 191 12.23 -20.40 16.45
C ARG A 191 11.16 -19.82 17.37
N THR A 192 10.39 -18.84 16.90
CA THR A 192 9.30 -18.24 17.69
C THR A 192 8.18 -19.22 18.04
N LEU A 193 7.98 -20.29 17.25
CA LEU A 193 6.98 -21.32 17.54
C LEU A 193 7.47 -22.37 18.58
N MET A 194 8.78 -22.43 18.83
CA MET A 194 9.39 -23.35 19.80
C MET A 194 9.52 -22.72 21.20
N GLU A 195 9.44 -21.39 21.29
CA GLU A 195 9.39 -20.61 22.53
C GLU A 195 7.97 -20.61 23.13
#